data_AF-R1DQX8-F1
#
_entry.id   AF-R1DQX8-F1
#
_cell.length_a   1.000
_cell.length_b   1.000
_cell.length_c   1.000
_cell.angle_alpha   90.00
_cell.angle_beta   90.00
_cell.angle_gamma   90.00
#
_symmetry.space_group_name_H-M   'P 1'
#
loop_
_entity.id
_entity.type
_entity.pdbx_description
1 polymer ?
#
loop_
_entity_poly.entity_id
_entity_poly.type
_entity_poly.pdbx_seq_one_letter_code
_entity_poly.pdbx_strand_id
1 'polypeptide(L)'
;TLGFDFVSSFSLADPSAKAAFLSLATATATVTLTPTHKLPAGPAKALKQASEVAVGETIWLASPAAGTLAPVLKITKVVADGLHSPLTKHGGWPVVDGVATSYNSAAVVARNKYLVPLVEAVCPCLGRLVVAAVNPKPMHYIDGEVVEPISSLEVAAAVAVTGAATLGVRKITARK
;
A
#
# COMPACT_ATOMS: atom_id res chain seq x y z
N THR A 1 10.20 -16.95 -0.81
CA THR A 1 11.60 -16.52 -0.78
C THR A 1 11.64 -15.02 -0.59
N LEU A 2 12.68 -14.48 0.05
CA LEU A 2 12.89 -13.04 0.06
C LEU A 2 13.37 -12.60 -1.32
N GLY A 3 12.95 -11.42 -1.74
CA GLY A 3 13.32 -10.82 -3.01
C GLY A 3 13.32 -9.31 -2.89
N PHE A 4 14.07 -8.68 -3.79
CA PHE A 4 14.06 -7.23 -3.91
C PHE A 4 12.81 -6.78 -4.67
N ASP A 5 12.20 -5.68 -4.22
CA ASP A 5 11.10 -5.00 -4.87
C ASP A 5 11.26 -3.49 -4.63
N PHE A 6 10.58 -2.67 -5.43
CA PHE A 6 10.59 -1.23 -5.30
C PHE A 6 9.34 -0.75 -4.56
N VAL A 7 9.52 0.23 -3.68
CA VAL A 7 8.40 0.94 -3.07
C VAL A 7 7.74 1.83 -4.14
N SER A 8 6.42 1.74 -4.23
CA SER A 8 5.59 2.52 -5.13
C SER A 8 5.41 3.95 -4.62
N SER A 9 5.31 4.91 -5.54
CA SER A 9 4.94 6.28 -5.19
C SER A 9 3.49 6.37 -4.65
N PHE A 10 2.65 5.36 -4.89
CA PHE A 10 1.31 5.25 -4.32
C PHE A 10 1.29 4.76 -2.86
N SER A 11 2.45 4.53 -2.24
CA SER A 11 2.53 4.13 -0.84
C SER A 11 1.98 5.22 0.08
N LEU A 12 1.22 4.81 1.09
CA LEU A 12 0.68 5.70 2.11
C LEU A 12 1.78 6.09 3.08
N ALA A 13 1.91 7.38 3.39
CA ALA A 13 2.74 7.88 4.47
C ALA A 13 2.14 9.15 5.07
N ASP A 14 1.51 9.01 6.23
CA ASP A 14 1.04 10.13 7.04
C ASP A 14 1.75 10.10 8.40
N PRO A 15 2.89 10.78 8.55
CA PRO A 15 3.63 10.79 9.81
C PRO A 15 2.89 11.54 10.94
N SER A 16 1.87 12.34 10.60
CA SER A 16 1.11 13.16 11.55
C SER A 16 -0.14 12.46 12.10
N ALA A 17 -0.59 11.39 11.45
CA ALA A 17 -1.74 10.62 11.90
C ALA A 17 -1.50 10.01 13.29
N LYS A 18 -2.50 10.12 14.17
CA LYS A 18 -2.62 9.25 15.35
C LYS A 18 -3.55 8.09 15.04
N ALA A 19 -3.10 6.86 15.32
CA ALA A 19 -3.93 5.67 15.11
C ALA A 19 -3.77 4.65 16.25
N ALA A 20 -4.76 3.77 16.36
CA ALA A 20 -4.69 2.59 17.21
C ALA A 20 -4.02 1.44 16.44
N PHE A 21 -3.14 0.72 17.12
CA PHE A 21 -2.34 -0.37 16.61
C PHE A 21 -2.39 -1.59 17.51
N LEU A 22 -2.04 -2.73 16.93
CA LEU A 22 -1.72 -3.98 17.59
C LEU A 22 -0.21 -4.22 17.42
N SER A 23 0.50 -4.34 18.54
CA SER A 23 1.90 -4.74 18.59
C SER A 23 1.96 -6.25 18.79
N LEU A 24 2.40 -6.97 17.76
CA LEU A 24 2.54 -8.42 17.74
C LEU A 24 4.01 -8.76 17.97
N ALA A 25 4.31 -9.41 19.09
CA ALA A 25 5.66 -9.81 19.45
C ALA A 25 5.86 -11.31 19.23
N THR A 26 6.97 -11.66 18.58
CA THR A 26 7.55 -13.01 18.51
C THR A 26 8.79 -13.08 19.39
N ALA A 27 9.53 -14.19 19.36
CA ALA A 27 10.78 -14.30 20.11
C ALA A 27 11.87 -13.32 19.62
N THR A 28 11.87 -12.95 18.35
CA THR A 28 12.98 -12.21 17.70
C THR A 28 12.56 -10.94 16.98
N ALA A 29 11.25 -10.71 16.81
CA ALA A 29 10.71 -9.56 16.08
C ALA A 29 9.43 -9.06 16.73
N THR A 30 9.21 -7.76 16.69
CA THR A 30 7.96 -7.11 17.10
C THR A 30 7.52 -6.16 16.01
N VAL A 31 6.31 -6.34 15.51
CA VAL A 31 5.73 -5.47 14.48
C VAL A 31 4.48 -4.79 15.00
N THR A 32 4.28 -3.52 14.64
CA THR A 32 3.12 -2.73 15.06
C THR A 32 2.25 -2.41 13.85
N LEU A 33 1.02 -2.92 13.83
CA LEU A 33 0.12 -2.88 12.68
C LEU A 33 -1.24 -2.33 13.08
N THR A 34 -1.92 -1.62 12.17
CA THR A 34 -3.33 -1.27 12.44
C THR A 34 -4.17 -2.54 12.52
N PRO A 35 -5.28 -2.57 13.28
CA PRO A 35 -6.10 -3.77 13.42
C PRO A 35 -6.52 -4.40 12.08
N THR A 36 -6.71 -3.58 11.04
CA THR A 36 -7.16 -4.00 9.72
C THR A 36 -6.03 -4.31 8.72
N HIS A 37 -4.78 -4.04 9.10
CA HIS A 37 -3.62 -4.34 8.26
C HIS A 37 -3.47 -5.86 8.09
N LYS A 38 -3.07 -6.30 6.90
CA LYS A 38 -2.98 -7.73 6.59
C LYS A 38 -1.57 -8.26 6.74
N LEU A 39 -1.44 -9.52 7.14
CA LEU A 39 -0.18 -10.25 7.15
C LEU A 39 -0.41 -11.73 6.85
N PRO A 40 0.55 -12.41 6.20
CA PRO A 40 0.49 -13.85 6.01
C PRO A 40 0.66 -14.58 7.35
N ALA A 41 -0.33 -15.41 7.69
CA ALA A 41 -0.32 -16.28 8.86
C ALA A 41 -0.36 -17.76 8.45
N GLY A 42 0.25 -18.60 9.29
CA GLY A 42 0.30 -20.05 9.11
C GLY A 42 1.10 -20.51 7.88
N PRO A 43 1.32 -21.84 7.73
CA PRO A 43 2.11 -22.40 6.65
C PRO A 43 1.53 -22.13 5.26
N ALA A 44 0.21 -21.99 5.15
CA ALA A 44 -0.48 -21.68 3.90
C ALA A 44 -0.35 -20.20 3.47
N LYS A 45 0.27 -19.34 4.30
CA LYS A 45 0.41 -17.89 4.04
C LYS A 45 -0.94 -17.21 3.79
N ALA A 46 -1.98 -17.65 4.50
CA ALA A 46 -3.29 -17.03 4.40
C ALA A 46 -3.20 -15.59 4.96
N LEU A 47 -3.66 -14.60 4.18
CA LEU A 47 -3.67 -13.23 4.67
C LEU A 47 -4.79 -13.04 5.68
N LYS A 48 -4.41 -12.72 6.92
CA LYS A 48 -5.31 -12.32 7.99
C LYS A 48 -5.12 -10.86 8.33
N GLN A 49 -6.16 -10.22 8.84
CA GLN A 49 -6.01 -8.93 9.52
C GLN A 49 -5.24 -9.11 10.83
N ALA A 50 -4.52 -8.08 11.28
CA ALA A 50 -3.79 -8.12 12.54
C ALA A 50 -4.71 -8.42 13.73
N SER A 51 -5.97 -7.98 13.69
CA SER A 51 -6.99 -8.28 14.70
C SER A 51 -7.49 -9.73 14.72
N GLU A 52 -7.26 -10.48 13.64
CA GLU A 52 -7.67 -11.89 13.49
C GLU A 52 -6.56 -12.86 13.92
N VAL A 53 -5.36 -12.35 14.20
CA VAL A 53 -4.22 -13.15 14.67
C VAL A 53 -4.33 -13.36 16.17
N ALA A 54 -4.12 -14.60 16.61
CA ALA A 54 -4.12 -14.97 18.03
C ALA A 54 -2.70 -15.23 18.57
N VAL A 55 -2.53 -15.12 19.89
CA VAL A 55 -1.33 -15.62 20.58
C VAL A 55 -1.22 -17.13 20.36
N GLY A 56 -0.01 -17.60 20.05
CA GLY A 56 0.30 -18.97 19.65
C GLY A 56 0.19 -19.24 18.15
N GLU A 57 -0.50 -18.38 17.40
CA GLU A 57 -0.56 -18.49 15.93
C GLU A 57 0.79 -18.12 15.31
N THR A 58 1.14 -18.74 14.18
CA THR A 58 2.40 -18.49 13.49
C THR A 58 2.28 -17.45 12.40
N ILE A 59 3.27 -16.56 12.31
CA ILE A 59 3.42 -15.54 11.28
C ILE A 59 4.77 -15.68 10.58
N TRP A 60 4.92 -15.09 9.41
CA TRP A 60 6.15 -15.20 8.63
C TRP A 60 7.15 -14.10 8.98
N LEU A 61 8.32 -14.50 9.45
CA LEU A 61 9.48 -13.65 9.61
C LEU A 61 10.33 -13.67 8.34
N ALA A 62 10.99 -12.55 8.07
CA ALA A 62 12.01 -12.47 7.04
C ALA A 62 13.22 -13.33 7.45
N SER A 63 13.60 -14.22 6.55
CA SER A 63 14.78 -15.07 6.69
C SER A 63 15.42 -15.25 5.31
N PRO A 64 16.76 -15.24 5.21
CA PRO A 64 17.47 -15.55 3.96
C PRO A 64 17.00 -16.87 3.33
N ALA A 65 16.59 -17.85 4.15
CA ALA A 65 15.94 -19.08 3.71
C ALA A 65 14.41 -18.90 3.75
N ALA A 66 13.74 -18.94 2.59
CA ALA A 66 12.28 -19.07 2.35
C ALA A 66 11.24 -18.35 3.26
N GLY A 67 11.66 -17.49 4.19
CA GLY A 67 10.89 -17.05 5.36
C GLY A 67 10.84 -18.12 6.46
N THR A 68 10.77 -17.68 7.73
CA THR A 68 10.64 -18.58 8.90
C THR A 68 9.30 -18.35 9.58
N LEU A 69 8.58 -19.41 9.93
CA LEU A 69 7.37 -19.29 10.77
C LEU A 69 7.76 -19.09 12.22
N ALA A 70 7.16 -18.10 12.88
CA ALA A 70 7.35 -17.85 14.31
C ALA A 70 6.01 -17.66 15.01
N PRO A 71 5.81 -18.24 16.21
CA PRO A 71 4.60 -18.03 16.98
C PRO A 71 4.54 -16.60 17.54
N VAL A 72 3.36 -16.01 17.53
CA VAL A 72 3.05 -14.77 18.25
C VAL A 72 2.98 -15.09 19.73
N LEU A 73 3.85 -14.47 20.52
CA LEU A 73 3.95 -14.69 21.96
C LEU A 73 3.10 -13.70 22.76
N LYS A 74 2.87 -12.50 22.20
CA LYS A 74 2.13 -11.43 22.88
C LYS A 74 1.50 -10.49 21.86
N ILE A 75 0.30 -10.00 22.17
CA ILE A 75 -0.39 -8.94 21.42
C ILE A 75 -0.74 -7.82 22.39
N THR A 76 -0.34 -6.59 22.08
CA THR A 76 -0.61 -5.40 22.90
C THR A 76 -1.31 -4.34 22.07
N LYS A 77 -2.29 -3.64 22.62
CA LYS A 77 -2.90 -2.46 21.99
C LYS A 77 -2.06 -1.23 22.29
N VAL A 78 -1.74 -0.45 21.27
CA VAL A 78 -0.92 0.77 21.40
C VAL A 78 -1.57 1.88 20.57
N VAL A 79 -1.53 3.12 21.05
CA VAL A 79 -1.83 4.30 20.24
C VAL A 79 -0.50 4.96 19.90
N ALA A 80 -0.25 5.18 18.62
CA ALA A 80 1.02 5.74 18.15
C ALA A 80 0.78 6.77 17.04
N ASP A 81 1.82 7.57 16.81
CA ASP A 81 1.90 8.52 15.70
C ASP A 81 2.45 7.82 14.45
N GLY A 82 2.04 8.29 13.28
CA GLY A 82 2.47 7.81 11.98
C GLY A 82 1.63 6.66 11.44
N LEU A 83 1.15 6.79 10.20
CA LEU A 83 0.48 5.73 9.45
C LEU A 83 1.19 5.52 8.10
N HIS A 84 1.82 4.36 7.96
CA HIS A 84 2.57 4.01 6.76
C HIS A 84 2.09 2.68 6.19
N SER A 85 1.95 2.61 4.86
CA SER A 85 1.63 1.37 4.16
C SER A 85 2.45 1.29 2.87
N PRO A 86 3.65 0.66 2.93
CA PRO A 86 4.49 0.48 1.75
C PRO A 86 3.80 -0.43 0.74
N LEU A 87 3.43 0.14 -0.41
CA LEU A 87 2.95 -0.60 -1.56
C LEU A 87 4.18 -0.98 -2.41
N THR A 88 4.30 -2.25 -2.78
CA THR A 88 5.40 -2.69 -3.66
C THR A 88 4.95 -2.65 -5.12
N LYS A 89 5.86 -2.24 -6.02
CA LYS A 89 5.55 -2.12 -7.45
C LYS A 89 5.30 -3.47 -8.10
N HIS A 90 6.06 -4.51 -7.72
CA HIS A 90 6.02 -5.82 -8.36
C HIS A 90 5.24 -6.88 -7.56
N GLY A 91 4.49 -6.45 -6.54
CA GLY A 91 3.58 -7.29 -5.78
C GLY A 91 4.24 -8.15 -4.70
N GLY A 92 5.49 -7.86 -4.34
CA GLY A 92 6.14 -8.44 -3.17
C GLY A 92 5.44 -8.04 -1.87
N TRP A 93 5.46 -8.92 -0.87
CA TRP A 93 5.00 -8.58 0.47
C TRP A 93 6.09 -7.80 1.21
N PRO A 94 5.82 -6.58 1.70
CA PRO A 94 6.79 -5.82 2.47
C PRO A 94 7.26 -6.61 3.70
N VAL A 95 8.49 -6.38 4.10
CA VAL A 95 9.01 -6.81 5.39
C VAL A 95 9.13 -5.57 6.26
N VAL A 96 8.39 -5.54 7.37
CA VAL A 96 8.37 -4.45 8.35
C VAL A 96 8.80 -5.03 9.70
N ASP A 97 9.84 -4.46 10.30
CA ASP A 97 10.42 -4.94 11.57
C ASP A 97 10.75 -6.43 11.59
N GLY A 98 11.19 -6.96 10.44
CA GLY A 98 11.51 -8.38 10.26
C GLY A 98 10.30 -9.30 10.08
N VAL A 99 9.07 -8.77 10.03
CA VAL A 99 7.83 -9.52 9.78
C VAL A 99 7.32 -9.25 8.37
N ALA A 100 6.93 -10.30 7.64
CA ALA A 100 6.26 -10.12 6.36
C ALA A 100 4.84 -9.58 6.57
N THR A 101 4.46 -8.55 5.81
CA THR A 101 3.14 -7.88 5.88
C THR A 101 2.52 -7.77 4.49
N SER A 102 1.28 -7.31 4.41
CA SER A 102 0.60 -7.09 3.13
C SER A 102 -0.22 -5.80 3.16
N TYR A 103 0.04 -4.94 2.18
CA TYR A 103 -0.66 -3.67 2.01
C TYR A 103 -2.12 -3.84 1.53
N ASN A 104 -2.51 -5.03 1.07
CA ASN A 104 -3.89 -5.30 0.65
C ASN A 104 -4.23 -6.81 0.63
N SER A 105 -5.38 -7.18 0.09
CA SER A 105 -5.74 -8.59 -0.15
C SER A 105 -4.87 -9.21 -1.24
N ALA A 106 -4.75 -10.54 -1.25
CA ALA A 106 -3.94 -11.27 -2.23
C ALA A 106 -4.37 -10.98 -3.67
N ALA A 107 -5.68 -10.88 -3.91
CA ALA A 107 -6.23 -10.53 -5.22
C ALA A 107 -5.83 -9.11 -5.66
N VAL A 108 -5.88 -8.14 -4.75
CA VAL A 108 -5.46 -6.77 -5.03
C VAL A 108 -3.95 -6.69 -5.28
N VAL A 109 -3.14 -7.38 -4.47
CA VAL A 109 -1.68 -7.48 -4.66
C VAL A 109 -1.35 -8.08 -6.03
N ALA A 110 -1.99 -9.19 -6.39
CA ALA A 110 -1.79 -9.88 -7.66
C ALA A 110 -2.15 -9.01 -8.88
N ARG A 111 -3.22 -8.22 -8.78
CA ARG A 111 -3.60 -7.24 -9.81
C ARG A 111 -2.60 -6.08 -9.86
N ASN A 112 -2.27 -5.51 -8.70
CA ASN A 112 -1.41 -4.33 -8.60
C ASN A 112 0.00 -4.59 -9.11
N LYS A 113 0.51 -5.82 -9.00
CA LYS A 113 1.79 -6.26 -9.60
C LYS A 113 1.94 -5.86 -11.08
N TYR A 114 0.85 -5.85 -11.83
CA TYR A 114 0.87 -5.50 -13.26
C TYR A 114 0.44 -4.05 -13.52
N LEU A 115 -0.51 -3.54 -12.73
CA LEU A 115 -1.06 -2.20 -12.94
C LEU A 115 -0.17 -1.08 -12.40
N VAL A 116 0.39 -1.23 -11.20
CA VAL A 116 1.13 -0.16 -10.53
C VAL A 116 2.36 0.28 -11.35
N PRO A 117 3.21 -0.64 -11.86
CA PRO A 117 4.35 -0.23 -12.69
C PRO A 117 3.93 0.54 -13.95
N LEU A 118 2.82 0.15 -14.58
CA LEU A 118 2.30 0.82 -15.77
C LEU A 118 1.79 2.23 -15.46
N VAL A 119 0.97 2.36 -14.41
CA VAL A 119 0.40 3.67 -14.04
C VAL A 119 1.49 4.64 -13.62
N GLU A 120 2.48 4.18 -12.85
CA GLU A 120 3.62 5.02 -12.48
C GLU A 120 4.50 5.40 -13.67
N ALA A 121 4.70 4.50 -14.63
CA ALA A 121 5.49 4.80 -15.83
C ALA A 121 4.82 5.82 -16.76
N VAL A 122 3.48 5.90 -16.76
CA VAL A 122 2.72 6.81 -17.63
C VAL A 122 2.52 8.18 -16.98
N CYS A 123 1.88 8.25 -15.81
CA CYS A 123 1.73 9.49 -15.02
C CYS A 123 1.22 9.11 -13.62
N PRO A 124 2.09 9.11 -12.60
CA PRO A 124 1.68 8.79 -11.24
C PRO A 124 0.63 9.78 -10.73
N CYS A 125 0.76 11.06 -11.12
CA CYS A 125 -0.21 12.14 -10.97
C CYS A 125 -1.66 11.74 -11.29
N LEU A 126 -1.88 11.15 -12.48
CA LEU A 126 -3.21 10.77 -12.95
C LEU A 126 -3.74 9.58 -12.14
N GLY A 127 -2.86 8.63 -11.79
CA GLY A 127 -3.20 7.55 -10.88
C GLY A 127 -3.70 8.06 -9.52
N ARG A 128 -3.01 9.05 -8.93
CA ARG A 128 -3.42 9.66 -7.66
C ARG A 128 -4.75 10.41 -7.77
N LEU A 129 -4.99 11.08 -8.89
CA LEU A 129 -6.27 11.76 -9.15
C LEU A 129 -7.45 10.78 -9.21
N VAL A 130 -7.26 9.62 -9.86
CA VAL A 130 -8.27 8.55 -9.89
C VAL A 130 -8.54 8.01 -8.49
N VAL A 131 -7.49 7.84 -7.67
CA VAL A 131 -7.63 7.44 -6.27
C VAL A 131 -8.42 8.49 -5.47
N ALA A 132 -8.12 9.78 -5.65
CA ALA A 132 -8.82 10.88 -4.99
C ALA A 132 -10.31 11.00 -5.36
N ALA A 133 -10.67 10.61 -6.59
CA ALA A 133 -12.06 10.59 -7.05
C ALA A 133 -12.94 9.55 -6.32
N VAL A 134 -12.33 8.50 -5.78
CA VAL A 134 -13.04 7.37 -5.15
C VAL A 134 -12.76 7.22 -3.66
N ASN A 135 -11.83 8.00 -3.12
CA ASN A 135 -11.51 8.01 -1.69
C ASN A 135 -12.13 9.24 -1.02
N PRO A 136 -12.95 9.06 0.03
CA PRO A 136 -13.60 10.17 0.73
C PRO A 136 -12.68 10.91 1.70
N LYS A 137 -11.37 10.58 1.73
CA LYS A 137 -10.39 11.14 2.66
C LYS A 137 -9.13 11.60 1.92
N PRO A 138 -8.42 12.62 2.44
CA PRO A 138 -7.13 13.01 1.91
C PRO A 138 -6.18 11.82 1.88
N MET A 139 -5.44 11.68 0.78
CA MET A 139 -4.46 10.62 0.59
C MET A 139 -3.06 11.21 0.74
N HIS A 140 -2.30 10.72 1.70
CA HIS A 140 -0.93 11.15 1.99
C HIS A 140 0.07 10.16 1.38
N TYR A 141 0.86 10.61 0.42
CA TYR A 141 1.79 9.75 -0.31
C TYR A 141 3.22 9.83 0.25
N ILE A 142 4.02 8.79 -0.04
CA ILE A 142 5.39 8.61 0.46
C ILE A 142 6.38 9.72 0.06
N ASP A 143 6.08 10.47 -0.99
CA ASP A 143 6.85 11.65 -1.43
C ASP A 143 6.39 12.96 -0.77
N GLY A 144 5.46 12.89 0.18
CA GLY A 144 4.91 14.05 0.89
C GLY A 144 3.75 14.73 0.17
N GLU A 145 3.36 14.28 -1.02
CA GLU A 145 2.19 14.81 -1.70
C GLU A 145 0.91 14.42 -0.92
N VAL A 146 0.04 15.40 -0.69
CA VAL A 146 -1.30 15.20 -0.14
C VAL A 146 -2.30 15.51 -1.24
N VAL A 147 -3.15 14.52 -1.56
CA VAL A 147 -4.20 14.69 -2.58
C VAL A 147 -5.55 14.65 -1.89
N GLU A 148 -6.25 15.78 -1.95
CA GLU A 148 -7.58 15.97 -1.41
C GLU A 148 -8.63 15.17 -2.22
N PRO A 149 -9.73 14.70 -1.60
CA PRO A 149 -10.86 14.15 -2.31
C PRO A 149 -11.40 15.14 -3.33
N ILE A 150 -11.70 14.66 -4.52
CA ILE A 150 -12.30 15.47 -5.58
C ILE A 150 -13.69 14.95 -5.89
N SER A 151 -14.62 15.88 -6.09
CA SER A 151 -15.97 15.51 -6.51
C SER A 151 -15.93 14.92 -7.92
N SER A 152 -16.91 14.07 -8.24
CA SER A 152 -17.02 13.47 -9.59
C SER A 152 -17.16 14.52 -10.71
N LEU A 153 -17.66 15.72 -10.39
CA LEU A 153 -17.72 16.84 -11.34
C LEU A 153 -16.32 17.42 -11.66
N GLU A 154 -15.45 17.53 -10.66
CA GLU A 154 -14.09 18.07 -10.84
C GLU A 154 -13.20 17.09 -11.61
N VAL A 155 -13.42 15.78 -11.44
CA VAL A 155 -12.78 14.72 -12.24
C VAL A 155 -13.16 14.85 -13.71
N ALA A 156 -14.46 15.03 -14.00
CA ALA A 156 -14.94 15.19 -15.37
C ALA A 156 -14.35 16.44 -16.05
N ALA A 157 -14.24 17.54 -15.30
CA ALA A 157 -13.60 18.76 -15.77
C ALA A 157 -12.10 18.56 -16.05
N ALA A 158 -11.36 17.90 -15.15
CA ALA A 158 -9.94 17.61 -15.33
C ALA A 158 -9.68 16.69 -16.54
N VAL A 159 -10.48 15.62 -16.71
CA VAL A 159 -10.37 14.71 -17.87
C VAL A 159 -10.69 15.44 -19.18
N ALA A 160 -11.68 16.33 -19.20
CA ALA A 160 -12.03 17.12 -20.38
C ALA A 160 -10.91 18.07 -20.80
N VAL A 161 -10.20 18.69 -19.84
CA VAL A 161 -9.07 19.58 -20.11
C VAL A 161 -7.86 18.80 -20.67
N THR A 162 -7.54 17.63 -20.12
CA THR A 162 -6.43 16.78 -20.61
C THR A 162 -6.74 16.16 -21.98
N GLY A 163 -8.00 15.81 -22.24
CA GLY A 163 -8.49 15.38 -23.56
C GLY A 163 -8.41 16.50 -24.60
N ALA A 164 -8.76 17.73 -24.24
CA ALA A 164 -8.66 18.89 -25.12
C ALA A 164 -7.19 19.25 -25.44
N ALA A 165 -6.28 19.13 -24.49
CA ALA A 165 -4.85 19.38 -24.71
C ALA A 165 -4.22 18.34 -25.66
N THR A 166 -4.60 17.06 -25.56
CA THR A 166 -4.11 15.99 -26.45
C THR A 166 -4.73 16.05 -27.86
N LEU A 167 -5.97 16.51 -27.99
CA LEU A 167 -6.62 16.78 -29.30
C LEU A 167 -6.16 18.10 -29.95
N GLY A 168 -5.81 19.12 -29.16
CA GLY A 168 -5.30 20.40 -29.63
C GLY A 168 -3.91 20.31 -30.27
N VAL A 169 -3.04 19.43 -29.74
CA VAL A 169 -1.70 19.18 -30.30
C VAL A 169 -1.77 18.48 -31.66
N ARG A 170 -2.78 17.63 -31.91
CA ARG A 170 -2.96 16.96 -33.21
C ARG A 170 -3.45 17.87 -34.34
N LYS A 171 -4.01 19.05 -34.04
CA LYS A 171 -4.48 19.99 -35.08
C LYS A 171 -3.42 20.98 -35.56
N ILE A 172 -2.30 21.14 -34.87
CA ILE A 172 -1.29 22.17 -35.21
C ILE A 172 -0.20 21.64 -36.18
N THR A 173 0.02 20.33 -36.25
CA THR A 173 1.00 19.71 -37.17
C THR A 173 0.46 19.37 -38.57
N ALA A 174 -0.79 19.70 -38.88
CA ALA A 174 -1.41 19.50 -40.19
C ALA A 174 -1.69 20.83 -40.91
N ARG A 175 -0.64 21.61 -41.19
CA ARG A 175 -0.64 22.59 -42.29
C ARG A 175 0.73 22.52 -42.98
N LYS A 176 0.76 21.83 -44.12
CA LYS A 176 1.72 22.09 -45.20
C LYS A 176 1.03 23.01 -46.19
#